data_AF-A0A1Q9P4U1-F1
#
_entry.id   AF-A0A1Q9P4U1-F1
#
_cell.length_a   1.000
_cell.length_b   1.000
_cell.length_c   1.000
_cell.angle_alpha   90.00
_cell.angle_beta   90.00
_cell.angle_gamma   90.00
#
_symmetry.space_group_name_H-M   'P 1'
#
loop_
_entity.id
_entity.type
_entity.pdbx_description
1 polymer ?
#
loop_
_entity_poly.entity_id
_entity_poly.type
_entity_poly.pdbx_seq_one_letter_code
_entity_poly.pdbx_strand_id
1 'polypeptide(L)'
;MKDSKHGRYYTVPFSRNRDIVVDFISLGKETMKVYAIGELDVTLPLKKIAEYKEKGIKLSFTAYISYVFVQTILDHPFMQAIKWKRRKMVIYE
;
A
#
# COMPACT_ATOMS: atom_id res chain seq x y z
N MET A 1 7.91 3.33 37.22
CA MET A 1 7.57 1.96 36.79
C MET A 1 6.16 1.67 37.24
N LYS A 2 5.31 1.12 36.38
CA LYS A 2 3.94 0.72 36.76
C LYS A 2 3.90 -0.81 36.85
N ASP A 3 3.39 -1.34 37.96
CA ASP A 3 3.10 -2.76 38.10
C ASP A 3 1.76 -3.08 37.44
N SER A 4 1.75 -4.06 36.53
CA SER A 4 0.50 -4.65 36.03
C SER A 4 0.47 -6.14 36.34
N LYS A 5 -0.71 -6.77 36.19
CA LYS A 5 -0.87 -8.22 36.24
C LYS A 5 0.09 -9.02 35.33
N HIS A 6 0.78 -8.36 34.39
CA HIS A 6 1.71 -8.96 33.44
C HIS A 6 3.20 -8.65 33.72
N GLY A 7 3.52 -8.08 34.90
CA GLY A 7 4.89 -7.75 35.31
C GLY A 7 5.22 -6.25 35.27
N ARG A 8 6.49 -5.93 35.57
CA ARG A 8 7.04 -4.56 35.61
C ARG A 8 7.31 -4.05 34.20
N TYR A 9 6.77 -2.87 33.88
CA TYR A 9 7.07 -2.16 32.63
C TYR A 9 7.18 -0.65 32.85
N TYR A 10 7.78 0.02 31.85
CA TYR A 10 7.75 1.47 31.71
C TYR A 10 7.24 1.82 30.31
N THR A 11 6.66 3.00 30.19
CA THR A 11 6.18 3.52 28.92
C THR A 11 7.07 4.67 28.50
N VAL A 12 7.23 4.82 27.19
CA VAL A 12 7.88 5.98 26.57
C VAL A 12 6.86 6.63 25.65
N PRO A 13 6.77 7.96 25.62
CA PRO A 13 5.92 8.64 24.64
C PRO A 13 6.42 8.31 23.24
N PHE A 14 5.49 8.24 22.30
CA PHE A 14 5.86 8.18 20.89
C PHE A 14 6.55 9.49 20.47
N SER A 15 7.42 9.36 19.46
CA SER A 15 7.93 10.54 18.80
C SER A 15 6.81 11.18 17.99
N ARG A 16 6.90 12.50 17.76
CA ARG A 16 5.93 13.24 16.96
C ARG A 16 5.64 12.60 15.60
N ASN A 17 6.66 12.03 14.95
CA ASN A 17 6.50 11.34 13.67
C ASN A 17 5.62 10.08 13.79
N ARG A 18 5.74 9.35 14.91
CA ARG A 18 4.90 8.18 15.16
C ARG A 18 3.48 8.58 15.49
N ASP A 19 3.27 9.67 16.23
CA ASP A 19 1.92 10.18 16.51
C ASP A 19 1.20 10.53 15.20
N ILE A 20 1.87 11.21 14.26
CA ILE A 20 1.32 11.53 12.93
C ILE A 20 0.92 10.25 12.17
N VAL A 21 1.76 9.20 12.20
CA VAL A 21 1.46 7.92 11.54
C VAL A 21 0.25 7.24 12.20
N VAL A 22 0.16 7.26 13.53
CA VAL A 22 -0.96 6.69 14.27
C VAL A 22 -2.26 7.43 13.94
N ASP A 23 -2.24 8.75 13.87
CA ASP A 23 -3.39 9.57 13.50
C ASP A 23 -3.86 9.24 12.07
N PHE A 24 -2.93 9.15 11.11
CA PHE A 24 -3.24 8.79 9.73
C PHE A 24 -3.85 7.38 9.61
N ILE A 25 -3.29 6.40 10.32
CA ILE A 25 -3.83 5.03 10.35
C ILE A 25 -5.24 5.02 10.98
N SER A 26 -5.45 5.83 12.02
CA SER A 26 -6.74 5.91 12.72
C SER A 26 -7.84 6.47 11.80
N LEU A 27 -7.56 7.53 11.05
CA LEU A 27 -8.47 8.04 10.02
C LEU A 27 -8.78 6.98 8.95
N GLY A 28 -7.75 6.23 8.53
CA GLY A 28 -7.91 5.13 7.58
C GLY A 28 -8.74 3.96 8.10
N LYS A 29 -9.08 3.87 9.39
CA LYS A 29 -10.00 2.83 9.91
C LYS A 29 -11.47 3.17 9.67
N GLU A 30 -11.80 4.44 9.47
CA GLU A 30 -13.17 4.89 9.23
C GLU A 30 -13.65 4.58 7.81
N THR A 31 -12.73 4.26 6.89
CA THR A 31 -13.08 3.81 5.55
C THR A 31 -13.47 2.33 5.55
N MET A 32 -14.59 2.00 4.91
CA MET A 32 -14.95 0.61 4.65
C MET A 32 -13.90 -0.06 3.77
N LYS A 33 -13.27 -1.12 4.28
CA LYS A 33 -12.25 -1.90 3.56
C LYS A 33 -12.79 -3.28 3.26
N VAL A 34 -12.71 -3.67 2.01
CA VAL A 34 -12.92 -5.06 1.58
C VAL A 34 -11.54 -5.61 1.24
N TYR A 35 -11.11 -6.62 1.99
CA TYR A 35 -9.84 -7.29 1.74
C TYR A 35 -10.09 -8.44 0.76
N ALA A 36 -9.25 -8.51 -0.26
CA ALA A 36 -9.21 -9.63 -1.20
C ALA A 36 -7.80 -10.24 -1.16
N ILE A 37 -7.75 -11.56 -1.30
CA ILE A 37 -6.51 -12.31 -1.48
C ILE A 37 -6.58 -12.88 -2.89
N GLY A 38 -5.50 -12.72 -3.64
CA GLY A 38 -5.36 -13.26 -4.99
C GLY A 38 -3.94 -13.75 -5.21
N GLU A 39 -3.82 -14.72 -6.11
CA GLU A 39 -2.55 -15.25 -6.57
C GLU A 39 -2.34 -14.81 -8.02
N LEU A 40 -1.09 -14.50 -8.37
CA LEU A 40 -0.70 -14.09 -9.71
C LEU A 40 0.48 -14.96 -10.16
N ASP A 41 0.37 -15.58 -11.33
CA ASP A 41 1.52 -16.21 -11.97
C ASP A 41 2.50 -15.14 -12.46
N VAL A 42 3.70 -15.16 -11.89
CA VAL A 42 4.78 -14.21 -12.16
C VAL A 42 5.96 -14.85 -12.90
N THR A 43 5.79 -16.07 -13.40
CA THR A 43 6.86 -16.83 -14.07
C THR A 43 7.44 -16.07 -15.26
N LEU A 44 6.57 -15.56 -16.15
CA LEU A 44 6.97 -14.80 -17.33
C LEU A 44 7.64 -13.45 -17.02
N PRO A 45 7.07 -12.58 -16.15
CA PRO A 45 7.74 -11.32 -15.83
C PRO A 45 9.07 -11.52 -15.10
N LEU A 46 9.19 -12.52 -14.23
CA LEU A 46 10.46 -12.82 -13.57
C LEU A 46 11.52 -13.33 -14.56
N LYS A 47 11.12 -14.17 -15.51
CA LYS A 47 12.02 -14.60 -16.60
C LYS A 47 12.52 -13.40 -17.40
N LYS A 48 11.63 -12.49 -17.80
CA LYS A 48 12.03 -11.26 -18.52
C LYS A 48 12.97 -10.39 -17.70
N ILE A 49 12.69 -10.18 -16.41
CA ILE A 49 13.56 -9.41 -15.52
C ILE A 49 14.97 -10.03 -15.47
N ALA A 50 15.07 -11.36 -15.43
CA ALA A 50 16.36 -12.06 -15.49
C ALA A 50 17.09 -11.84 -16.82
N GLU A 51 16.39 -11.95 -17.96
CA GLU A 51 16.95 -11.67 -19.29
C GLU A 51 17.49 -10.23 -19.41
N TYR A 52 16.80 -9.24 -18.84
CA TYR A 52 17.31 -7.87 -18.78
C TYR A 52 18.53 -7.73 -17.89
N LYS A 53 18.56 -8.45 -16.77
CA LYS A 53 19.71 -8.48 -15.85
C LYS A 53 20.96 -9.03 -16.53
N GLU A 54 20.82 -10.07 -17.37
CA GLU A 54 21.92 -10.61 -18.19
C GLU A 54 22.48 -9.58 -19.19
N LYS A 55 21.62 -8.69 -19.68
CA LYS A 55 21.99 -7.56 -20.55
C LYS A 55 22.55 -6.35 -19.76
N GLY A 56 22.79 -6.50 -18.46
CA GLY A 56 23.29 -5.43 -17.58
C GLY A 56 22.22 -4.45 -17.08
N ILE A 57 20.95 -4.67 -17.42
CA ILE A 57 19.83 -3.79 -17.03
C ILE A 57 19.12 -4.37 -15.81
N LYS A 58 19.16 -3.65 -14.69
CA LYS A 58 18.46 -4.07 -13.46
C LYS A 58 17.04 -3.52 -13.43
N LEU A 59 16.07 -4.39 -13.69
CA LEU A 59 14.65 -4.08 -13.50
C LEU A 59 14.17 -4.52 -12.11
N SER A 60 13.35 -3.70 -11.47
CA SER A 60 12.71 -4.03 -10.20
C SER A 60 11.37 -4.73 -10.44
N PHE A 61 11.12 -5.82 -9.72
CA PHE A 61 9.82 -6.46 -9.74
C PHE A 61 8.71 -5.53 -9.23
N THR A 62 9.00 -4.69 -8.21
CA THR A 62 8.06 -3.65 -7.76
C THR A 62 7.74 -2.66 -8.88
N ALA A 63 8.73 -2.28 -9.69
CA ALA A 63 8.48 -1.39 -10.83
C ALA A 63 7.58 -2.04 -11.90
N TYR A 64 7.74 -3.34 -12.15
CA TYR A 64 6.82 -4.10 -13.00
C TYR A 64 5.40 -4.12 -12.43
N ILE A 65 5.25 -4.39 -11.13
CA ILE A 65 3.94 -4.38 -10.46
C ILE A 65 3.29 -2.99 -10.55
N SER A 66 4.03 -1.91 -10.30
CA SER A 66 3.55 -0.54 -10.46
C SER A 66 3.10 -0.26 -11.90
N TYR A 67 3.86 -0.72 -12.90
CA TYR A 67 3.47 -0.59 -14.30
C TYR A 67 2.13 -1.26 -14.59
N VAL A 68 1.95 -2.50 -14.12
CA VAL A 68 0.67 -3.24 -14.28
C VAL A 68 -0.48 -2.48 -13.61
N PHE A 69 -0.29 -2.01 -12.37
CA PHE A 69 -1.31 -1.23 -11.67
C PHE A 69 -1.70 0.03 -12.42
N VAL A 70 -0.73 0.77 -12.97
CA VAL A 70 -1.01 1.98 -13.75
C VAL A 70 -1.82 1.64 -14.99
N GLN A 71 -1.46 0.58 -15.74
CA GLN A 71 -2.25 0.16 -16.89
C GLN A 71 -3.69 -0.20 -16.50
N THR A 72 -3.87 -0.96 -15.42
CA THR A 72 -5.21 -1.29 -14.90
C THR A 72 -6.01 -0.05 -14.50
N ILE A 73 -5.37 0.96 -13.89
CA ILE A 73 -6.04 2.21 -13.52
C ILE A 73 -6.49 2.99 -14.77
N LEU A 74 -5.68 3.00 -15.82
CA LEU A 74 -6.05 3.64 -17.09
C LEU A 74 -7.26 2.96 -17.74
N ASP A 75 -7.34 1.63 -17.68
CA ASP A 75 -8.49 0.86 -18.18
C ASP A 75 -9.72 0.97 -17.25
N HIS A 76 -9.49 1.24 -15.95
CA HIS A 76 -10.53 1.33 -14.93
C HIS A 76 -10.36 2.58 -14.03
N PRO A 77 -10.65 3.80 -14.53
CA PRO A 77 -10.41 5.05 -13.80
C PRO A 77 -11.12 5.16 -12.44
N PHE A 78 -12.20 4.42 -12.24
CA PHE A 78 -12.90 4.34 -10.96
C PHE A 78 -12.04 3.76 -9.81
N MET A 79 -10.99 2.99 -10.13
CA MET A 79 -10.08 2.43 -9.12
C MET A 79 -9.27 3.50 -8.38
N GLN A 80 -9.05 4.66 -9.01
CA GLN A 80 -8.38 5.81 -8.39
C GLN A 80 -9.35 6.91 -7.96
N ALA A 81 -10.66 6.62 -7.92
CA ALA A 81 -11.65 7.63 -7.58
C ALA A 81 -11.57 8.04 -6.10
N ILE A 82 -11.64 9.34 -5.83
CA ILE A 82 -11.63 9.89 -4.47
C ILE A 82 -13.04 10.33 -4.10
N LYS A 83 -13.54 9.88 -2.95
CA LYS A 83 -14.80 10.38 -2.38
C LYS A 83 -14.68 11.88 -2.11
N TRP A 84 -15.56 12.66 -2.70
CA TRP A 84 -15.63 14.11 -2.53
C TRP A 84 -16.95 14.51 -1.88
N LYS A 85 -16.89 15.03 -0.66
CA LYS A 85 -18.07 15.38 0.14
C LYS A 85 -18.99 14.14 0.30
N ARG A 86 -20.33 14.33 0.28
CA ARG A 86 -21.29 13.26 0.61
C ARG A 86 -21.67 12.35 -0.56
N ARG A 87 -21.87 12.89 -1.76
CA ARG A 87 -22.43 12.15 -2.91
C ARG A 87 -21.72 12.48 -4.22
N LYS A 88 -20.43 12.77 -4.16
CA LYS A 88 -19.59 13.00 -5.35
C LYS A 88 -18.32 12.18 -5.25
N MET A 89 -17.75 11.88 -6.41
CA MET A 89 -16.42 11.31 -6.53
C MET A 89 -15.65 12.14 -7.54
N VAL A 90 -14.35 12.30 -7.31
CA VAL A 90 -13.42 12.81 -8.31
C VAL A 90 -12.86 11.60 -9.03
N ILE A 91 -12.97 11.61 -10.36
CA ILE A 91 -12.35 10.63 -11.26
C ILE A 91 -11.31 11.41 -12.06
N TYR A 92 -10.10 10.86 -12.15
CA TYR A 92 -8.99 11.47 -12.87
C TYR A 92 -8.88 10.82 -14.25
N GLU A 93 -8.67 11.66 -15.26
CA GLU A 93 -8.38 11.29 -16.66
C GLU A 93 -6.87 11.26 -16.92
#